data_AF-A0A8T4BK78-F1
#
_entry.id   AF-A0A8T4BK78-F1
#
_cell.length_a   1.000
_cell.length_b   1.000
_cell.length_c   1.000
_cell.angle_alpha   90.00
_cell.angle_beta   90.00
_cell.angle_gamma   90.00
#
_symmetry.space_group_name_H-M   'P 1'
#
loop_
_entity.id
_entity.type
_entity.pdbx_description
1 polymer ?
#
loop_
_entity_poly.entity_id
_entity_poly.type
_entity_poly.pdbx_seq_one_letter_code
_entity_poly.pdbx_strand_id
1 'polypeptide(L)'
;MTTQNTQAVLAAPMMSKIFVNAASTDDTWNANTLLDSISGQQVGILMPNTTINRVMAQYEAGCMAWRLQNSVTLAYTRYGVGVKDGLACYKSQAIAPYSIPPNEILVTYPKPVAAAGSSNVLAWVRTTKGVELVEALSPDAAATPMLSVVNAQGLGDFAFNSTLQSIHVQAEDGATVDSVEVISNDGGVVMTLFGGTRGNTLGAVSLEYNLMADNLSVPIGKGFILRV
;
A
#
# COMPACT_ATOMS: atom_id res chain seq x y z
N MET A 1 9.68 -11.86 13.28
CA MET A 1 8.32 -11.81 12.73
C MET A 1 7.41 -11.41 13.88
N THR A 2 6.91 -10.19 13.82
CA THR A 2 6.03 -9.58 14.82
C THR A 2 4.59 -9.63 14.33
N THR A 3 3.64 -9.40 15.23
CA THR A 3 2.23 -9.27 14.88
C THR A 3 1.71 -7.95 15.43
N GLN A 4 0.78 -7.32 14.71
CA GLN A 4 0.08 -6.13 15.15
C GLN A 4 -1.40 -6.21 14.82
N ASN A 5 -2.22 -5.44 15.54
CA ASN A 5 -3.62 -5.29 15.20
C ASN A 5 -3.75 -4.50 13.88
N THR A 6 -4.54 -5.03 12.95
CA THR A 6 -4.97 -4.25 11.78
C THR A 6 -6.49 -4.23 11.71
N GLN A 7 -7.03 -3.10 11.27
CA GLN A 7 -8.45 -2.93 11.09
C GLN A 7 -8.75 -2.15 9.82
N ALA A 8 -9.93 -2.34 9.24
CA ALA A 8 -10.41 -1.50 8.16
C ALA A 8 -11.91 -1.32 8.26
N VAL A 9 -12.35 -0.07 8.06
CA VAL A 9 -13.77 0.24 7.91
C VAL A 9 -14.07 0.40 6.43
N LEU A 10 -14.91 -0.48 5.90
CA LEU A 10 -15.41 -0.37 4.54
C LEU A 10 -16.74 0.36 4.59
N ALA A 11 -16.84 1.46 3.84
CA ALA A 11 -18.00 2.33 3.92
C ALA A 11 -18.53 2.72 2.53
N ALA A 12 -19.85 2.83 2.50
CA ALA A 12 -20.65 3.55 1.51
C ALA A 12 -21.31 4.75 2.23
N PRO A 13 -21.89 5.72 1.50
CA PRO A 13 -22.57 6.86 2.12
C PRO A 13 -23.69 6.48 3.12
N MET A 14 -24.26 5.28 2.99
CA MET A 14 -25.42 4.83 3.78
C MET A 14 -25.12 3.67 4.73
N MET A 15 -23.92 3.07 4.69
CA MET A 15 -23.57 1.92 5.53
C MET A 15 -22.07 1.77 5.69
N SER A 16 -21.63 1.20 6.82
CA SER A 16 -20.24 0.83 7.05
C SER A 16 -20.13 -0.47 7.86
N LYS A 17 -19.05 -1.21 7.64
CA LYS A 17 -18.69 -2.40 8.44
C LYS A 17 -17.23 -2.34 8.84
N ILE A 18 -16.92 -2.90 10.01
CA ILE A 18 -15.59 -2.90 10.59
C ILE A 18 -15.04 -4.33 10.50
N PHE A 19 -13.91 -4.45 9.81
CA PHE A 19 -13.16 -5.69 9.66
C PHE A 19 -11.86 -5.58 10.46
N VAL A 20 -11.51 -6.62 11.19
CA VAL A 20 -10.36 -6.66 12.11
C VAL A 20 -9.57 -7.95 11.93
N ASN A 21 -8.27 -7.86 12.22
CA ASN A 21 -7.42 -9.01 12.48
C ASN A 21 -6.52 -8.62 13.66
N ALA A 22 -6.71 -9.30 14.79
CA ALA A 22 -6.04 -8.99 16.04
C ALA A 22 -4.58 -9.47 16.12
N ALA A 23 -4.09 -10.16 15.08
CA ALA A 23 -2.73 -10.67 15.02
C ALA A 23 -2.25 -10.75 13.57
N SER A 24 -2.33 -9.64 12.83
CA SER A 24 -1.76 -9.59 11.49
C SER A 24 -0.26 -9.74 11.58
N THR A 25 0.28 -10.69 10.84
CA THR A 25 1.70 -11.01 10.80
C THR A 25 2.41 -10.03 9.87
N ASP A 26 3.46 -9.38 10.35
CA ASP A 26 4.21 -8.44 9.54
C ASP A 26 4.95 -9.12 8.37
N ASP A 27 5.24 -8.35 7.31
CA ASP A 27 5.99 -8.77 6.12
C ASP A 27 5.35 -9.95 5.34
N THR A 28 4.02 -10.11 5.44
CA THR A 28 3.30 -11.13 4.67
C THR A 28 1.88 -10.70 4.30
N TRP A 29 1.41 -11.16 3.13
CA TRP A 29 0.00 -11.09 2.76
C TRP A 29 -0.79 -12.27 3.33
N ASN A 30 -0.12 -13.41 3.50
CA ASN A 30 -0.78 -14.65 3.89
C ASN A 30 -1.22 -14.57 5.36
N ALA A 31 -2.41 -15.10 5.65
CA ALA A 31 -3.06 -15.07 6.96
C ALA A 31 -3.49 -13.68 7.48
N ASN A 32 -3.30 -12.61 6.71
CA ASN A 32 -3.71 -11.25 7.05
C ASN A 32 -5.08 -10.86 6.48
N THR A 33 -6.00 -11.82 6.42
CA THR A 33 -7.38 -11.57 5.99
C THR A 33 -8.15 -10.90 7.12
N LEU A 34 -8.72 -9.74 6.86
CA LEU A 34 -9.58 -9.01 7.78
C LEU A 34 -10.98 -9.63 7.78
N LEU A 35 -11.50 -9.95 8.97
CA LEU A 35 -12.82 -10.54 9.18
C LEU A 35 -13.72 -9.56 9.91
N ASP A 36 -15.02 -9.63 9.68
CA ASP A 36 -15.98 -8.76 10.35
C ASP A 36 -15.90 -8.92 11.87
N SER A 37 -15.84 -7.79 12.57
CA SER A 37 -15.67 -7.72 14.03
C SER A 37 -16.76 -8.39 14.85
N ILE A 38 -17.93 -8.67 14.25
CA ILE A 38 -19.08 -9.27 14.95
C ILE A 38 -19.29 -10.72 14.49
N SER A 39 -19.39 -10.92 13.18
CA SER A 39 -19.78 -12.20 12.58
C SER A 39 -18.62 -13.10 12.16
N GLY A 40 -17.38 -12.58 12.17
CA GLY A 40 -16.19 -13.31 11.72
C GLY A 40 -16.21 -13.67 10.23
N GLN A 41 -17.11 -13.06 9.44
CA GLN A 41 -17.26 -13.33 8.02
C GLN A 41 -16.37 -12.46 7.16
N GLN A 42 -16.08 -12.94 5.95
CA GLN A 42 -15.34 -12.20 4.93
C GLN A 42 -16.21 -11.10 4.31
N VAL A 43 -15.54 -10.08 3.76
CA VAL A 43 -16.21 -8.92 3.15
C VAL A 43 -17.19 -9.31 2.04
N GLY A 44 -16.82 -10.22 1.14
CA GLY A 44 -17.68 -10.65 0.04
C GLY A 44 -18.96 -11.35 0.50
N ILE A 45 -18.93 -12.02 1.66
CA ILE A 45 -20.10 -12.68 2.26
C ILE A 45 -21.00 -11.68 2.97
N LEU A 46 -20.40 -10.70 3.67
CA LEU A 46 -21.15 -9.75 4.50
C LEU A 46 -21.71 -8.56 3.71
N MET A 47 -21.03 -8.15 2.64
CA MET A 47 -21.40 -6.99 1.81
C MET A 47 -21.45 -7.35 0.31
N PRO A 48 -22.13 -8.43 -0.10
CA PRO A 48 -22.15 -8.86 -1.50
C PRO A 48 -22.82 -7.79 -2.37
N ASN A 49 -22.18 -7.45 -3.49
CA ASN A 49 -22.61 -6.46 -4.49
C ASN A 49 -22.88 -5.06 -3.92
N THR A 50 -22.37 -4.77 -2.72
CA THR A 50 -22.49 -3.44 -2.12
C THR A 50 -21.42 -2.54 -2.73
N THR A 51 -21.83 -1.35 -3.17
CA THR A 51 -20.90 -0.34 -3.68
C THR A 51 -20.29 0.45 -2.53
N ILE A 52 -19.00 0.27 -2.31
CA ILE A 52 -18.20 1.06 -1.37
C ILE A 52 -17.51 2.21 -2.09
N ASN A 53 -17.21 3.27 -1.36
CA ASN A 53 -16.41 4.39 -1.85
C ASN A 53 -15.31 4.82 -0.87
N ARG A 54 -15.11 4.06 0.20
CA ARG A 54 -14.09 4.32 1.23
C ARG A 54 -13.56 3.02 1.81
N VAL A 55 -12.25 2.99 2.05
CA VAL A 55 -11.56 1.94 2.78
C VAL A 55 -10.65 2.62 3.80
N MET A 56 -11.10 2.62 5.06
CA MET A 56 -10.43 3.31 6.15
C MET A 56 -9.59 2.30 6.93
N ALA A 57 -8.44 1.94 6.35
CA ALA A 57 -7.54 0.92 6.91
C ALA A 57 -6.58 1.54 7.93
N GLN A 58 -6.37 0.85 9.05
CA GLN A 58 -5.56 1.29 10.19
C GLN A 58 -4.64 0.18 10.72
N TYR A 59 -3.49 0.58 11.26
CA TYR A 59 -2.46 -0.28 11.87
C TYR A 59 -1.90 0.37 13.15
N GLU A 60 -1.19 -0.39 13.99
CA GLU A 60 -0.68 0.11 15.27
C GLU A 60 0.60 0.96 15.12
N ALA A 61 1.57 0.48 14.36
CA ALA A 61 2.81 1.22 14.10
C ALA A 61 3.51 0.79 12.79
N GLY A 62 4.22 1.71 12.16
CA GLY A 62 5.05 1.45 10.98
C GLY A 62 4.39 1.93 9.69
N CYS A 63 4.11 1.02 8.77
CA CYS A 63 3.37 1.29 7.54
C CYS A 63 2.51 0.08 7.16
N MET A 64 1.49 0.29 6.32
CA MET A 64 0.59 -0.80 5.92
C MET A 64 0.05 -0.58 4.51
N ALA A 65 0.06 -1.64 3.71
CA ALA A 65 -0.71 -1.69 2.47
C ALA A 65 -1.96 -2.57 2.66
N TRP A 66 -3.01 -2.31 1.87
CA TRP A 66 -4.20 -3.15 1.83
C TRP A 66 -4.62 -3.41 0.38
N ARG A 67 -5.32 -4.52 0.16
CA ARG A 67 -5.94 -4.84 -1.13
C ARG A 67 -7.23 -5.63 -0.97
N LEU A 68 -8.17 -5.40 -1.88
CA LEU A 68 -9.31 -6.29 -2.11
C LEU A 68 -8.93 -7.32 -3.16
N GLN A 69 -8.98 -8.58 -2.79
CA GLN A 69 -8.55 -9.69 -3.64
C GLN A 69 -9.60 -10.77 -3.73
N ASN A 70 -9.69 -11.41 -4.88
CA ASN A 70 -10.50 -12.61 -5.05
C ASN A 70 -9.87 -13.77 -4.26
N SER A 71 -10.67 -14.47 -3.46
CA SER A 71 -10.19 -15.57 -2.62
C SER A 71 -9.70 -16.79 -3.39
N VAL A 72 -10.12 -16.96 -4.65
CA VAL A 72 -9.78 -18.12 -5.49
C VAL A 72 -8.66 -17.78 -6.46
N THR A 73 -8.79 -16.68 -7.22
CA THR A 73 -7.82 -16.32 -8.26
C THR A 73 -6.66 -15.49 -7.73
N LEU A 74 -6.75 -14.97 -6.50
CA LEU A 74 -5.80 -14.04 -5.88
C LEU A 74 -5.58 -12.74 -6.65
N ALA A 75 -6.35 -12.50 -7.72
CA ALA A 75 -6.36 -11.25 -8.44
C ALA A 75 -6.97 -10.17 -7.54
N TYR A 76 -6.29 -9.04 -7.41
CA TYR A 76 -6.77 -7.92 -6.63
C TYR A 76 -7.30 -6.80 -7.53
N THR A 77 -8.35 -6.12 -7.05
CA THR A 77 -9.15 -5.17 -7.81
C THR A 77 -9.00 -3.73 -7.31
N ARG A 78 -8.72 -3.60 -6.01
CA ARG A 78 -8.47 -2.35 -5.30
C ARG A 78 -7.32 -2.53 -4.35
N TYR A 79 -6.60 -1.45 -4.14
CA TYR A 79 -5.44 -1.40 -3.28
C TYR A 79 -5.29 0.01 -2.71
N GLY A 80 -4.51 0.13 -1.66
CA GLY A 80 -4.16 1.40 -1.05
C GLY A 80 -3.27 1.21 0.16
N VAL A 81 -3.14 2.26 0.95
CA VAL A 81 -2.35 2.24 2.18
C VAL A 81 -3.24 2.48 3.39
N GLY A 82 -2.82 1.96 4.54
CA GLY A 82 -3.43 2.25 5.83
C GLY A 82 -2.85 3.52 6.44
N VAL A 83 -3.44 3.95 7.55
CA VAL A 83 -2.90 5.01 8.41
C VAL A 83 -2.72 4.49 9.84
N LYS A 84 -1.93 5.17 10.65
CA LYS A 84 -1.82 4.80 12.07
C LYS A 84 -3.18 4.88 12.77
N ASP A 85 -3.43 3.97 13.69
CA ASP A 85 -4.68 3.90 14.45
C ASP A 85 -5.00 5.25 15.12
N GLY A 86 -6.25 5.67 14.98
CA GLY A 86 -6.73 6.99 15.43
C GLY A 86 -6.47 8.14 14.46
N LEU A 87 -5.71 7.95 13.37
CA LEU A 87 -5.50 8.97 12.33
C LEU A 87 -6.37 8.76 11.07
N ALA A 88 -7.35 7.86 11.10
CA ALA A 88 -8.28 7.70 9.99
C ALA A 88 -9.06 8.98 9.69
N CYS A 89 -9.05 9.41 8.43
CA CYS A 89 -9.76 10.59 7.95
C CYS A 89 -10.73 10.24 6.83
N TYR A 90 -12.00 10.59 7.01
CA TYR A 90 -13.08 10.30 6.08
C TYR A 90 -12.88 10.86 4.66
N LYS A 91 -12.10 11.95 4.55
CA LYS A 91 -11.82 12.62 3.27
C LYS A 91 -10.64 12.00 2.53
N SER A 92 -9.55 11.66 3.23
CA SER A 92 -8.34 11.13 2.57
C SER A 92 -8.55 9.70 2.09
N GLN A 93 -9.30 8.89 2.86
CA GLN A 93 -9.50 7.46 2.60
C GLN A 93 -10.62 7.16 1.59
N ALA A 94 -10.85 8.08 0.65
CA ALA A 94 -11.82 7.93 -0.42
C ALA A 94 -11.23 7.11 -1.57
N ILE A 95 -12.00 6.15 -2.08
CA ILE A 95 -11.65 5.35 -3.24
C ILE A 95 -12.68 5.57 -4.35
N ALA A 96 -12.27 5.30 -5.59
CA ALA A 96 -13.22 5.24 -6.70
C ALA A 96 -14.32 4.19 -6.37
N PRO A 97 -15.60 4.53 -6.58
CA PRO A 97 -16.70 3.61 -6.28
C PRO A 97 -16.47 2.21 -6.81
N TYR A 98 -16.71 1.22 -5.97
CA TYR A 98 -16.41 -0.18 -6.28
C TYR A 98 -17.45 -1.12 -5.67
N SER A 99 -17.99 -2.01 -6.49
CA SER A 99 -18.94 -3.03 -6.05
C SER A 99 -18.20 -4.31 -5.69
N ILE A 100 -18.39 -4.77 -4.47
CA ILE A 100 -17.68 -5.92 -3.90
C ILE A 100 -18.31 -7.22 -4.43
N PRO A 101 -17.58 -8.06 -5.18
CA PRO A 101 -18.05 -9.39 -5.56
C PRO A 101 -18.14 -10.34 -4.35
N PRO A 102 -19.01 -11.37 -4.40
CA PRO A 102 -19.18 -12.31 -3.29
C PRO A 102 -17.92 -13.07 -2.86
N ASN A 103 -16.95 -13.24 -3.77
CA ASN A 103 -15.71 -14.00 -3.52
C ASN A 103 -14.54 -13.12 -3.07
N GLU A 104 -14.76 -11.84 -2.76
CA GLU A 104 -13.68 -10.97 -2.32
C GLU A 104 -13.36 -11.08 -0.84
N ILE A 105 -12.06 -10.94 -0.55
CA ILE A 105 -11.48 -10.85 0.77
C ILE A 105 -10.64 -9.58 0.86
N LEU A 106 -10.65 -8.96 2.03
CA LEU A 106 -9.81 -7.81 2.34
C LEU A 106 -8.57 -8.29 3.08
N VAL A 107 -7.40 -7.94 2.54
CA VAL A 107 -6.12 -8.40 3.09
C VAL A 107 -5.16 -7.24 3.26
N THR A 108 -4.40 -7.27 4.34
CA THR A 108 -3.41 -6.26 4.70
C THR A 108 -1.98 -6.81 4.63
N TYR A 109 -1.02 -5.90 4.44
CA TYR A 109 0.41 -6.14 4.51
C TYR A 109 1.00 -5.09 5.45
N PRO A 110 1.00 -5.34 6.76
CA PRO A 110 1.63 -4.46 7.72
C PRO A 110 3.15 -4.67 7.75
N LYS A 111 3.88 -3.59 8.05
CA LYS A 111 5.30 -3.61 8.42
C LYS A 111 5.47 -2.85 9.73
N PRO A 112 6.30 -3.35 10.67
CA PRO A 112 6.56 -2.67 11.92
C PRO A 112 7.45 -1.45 11.68
N VAL A 113 7.63 -0.63 12.71
CA VAL A 113 8.69 0.39 12.72
C VAL A 113 10.04 -0.33 12.70
N ALA A 114 10.95 0.10 11.83
CA ALA A 114 12.27 -0.44 11.70
C ALA A 114 13.16 -0.11 12.92
N ALA A 115 14.33 -0.75 12.98
CA ALA A 115 15.32 -0.40 13.99
C ALA A 115 15.91 0.99 13.69
N ALA A 116 16.32 1.70 14.74
CA ALA A 116 16.93 3.02 14.62
C ALA A 116 18.08 3.05 13.60
N GLY A 117 18.09 4.05 12.72
CA GLY A 117 19.05 4.16 11.61
C GLY A 117 18.56 3.55 10.29
N SER A 118 17.34 3.01 10.26
CA SER A 118 16.67 2.51 9.06
C SER A 118 15.18 2.80 9.11
N SER A 119 14.54 2.84 7.95
CA SER A 119 13.11 3.07 7.79
C SER A 119 12.51 2.03 6.83
N ASN A 120 11.36 1.46 7.20
CA ASN A 120 10.55 0.67 6.27
C ASN A 120 9.80 1.56 5.31
N VAL A 121 9.82 1.21 4.03
CA VAL A 121 9.13 1.94 2.96
C VAL A 121 8.34 0.96 2.09
N LEU A 122 7.08 1.30 1.84
CA LEU A 122 6.17 0.61 0.93
C LEU A 122 5.83 1.53 -0.24
N ALA A 123 5.72 0.98 -1.45
CA ALA A 123 5.20 1.72 -2.58
C ALA A 123 4.30 0.88 -3.49
N TRP A 124 3.15 1.44 -3.85
CA TRP A 124 2.33 0.92 -4.93
C TRP A 124 2.82 1.47 -6.25
N VAL A 125 3.28 0.57 -7.12
CA VAL A 125 3.76 0.91 -8.47
C VAL A 125 2.75 0.42 -9.47
N ARG A 126 2.15 1.34 -10.23
CA ARG A 126 1.20 1.02 -11.30
C ARG A 126 1.88 1.15 -12.65
N THR A 127 1.70 0.13 -13.47
CA THR A 127 2.17 0.09 -14.85
C THR A 127 1.04 -0.32 -15.79
N THR A 128 1.27 -0.25 -17.10
CA THR A 128 0.32 -0.75 -18.11
C THR A 128 0.08 -2.26 -18.03
N LYS A 129 0.97 -3.04 -17.40
CA LYS A 129 0.81 -4.49 -17.21
C LYS A 129 0.04 -4.87 -15.96
N GLY A 130 0.03 -3.99 -14.97
CA GLY A 130 -0.54 -4.27 -13.67
C GLY A 130 0.03 -3.37 -12.59
N VAL A 131 -0.43 -3.62 -11.38
CA VAL A 131 0.06 -2.96 -10.18
C VAL A 131 0.97 -3.94 -9.45
N GLU A 132 1.90 -3.45 -8.65
CA GLU A 132 2.72 -4.27 -7.76
C GLU A 132 3.04 -3.49 -6.50
N LEU A 133 3.04 -4.17 -5.35
CA LEU A 133 3.57 -3.60 -4.11
C LEU A 133 5.07 -3.88 -4.06
N VAL A 134 5.86 -2.83 -3.91
CA VAL A 134 7.30 -2.94 -3.66
C VAL A 134 7.62 -2.44 -2.26
N GLU A 135 8.70 -2.95 -1.69
CA GLU A 135 9.18 -2.58 -0.36
C GLU A 135 10.68 -2.34 -0.37
N ALA A 136 11.14 -1.57 0.63
CA ALA A 136 12.54 -1.43 0.98
C ALA A 136 12.69 -1.26 2.49
N LEU A 137 13.77 -1.79 3.03
CA LEU A 137 14.32 -1.40 4.33
C LEU A 137 15.51 -0.49 4.03
N SER A 138 15.30 0.83 4.11
CA SER A 138 16.31 1.80 3.71
C SER A 138 17.07 2.33 4.92
N PRO A 139 18.42 2.27 4.96
CA PRO A 139 19.20 3.03 5.94
C PRO A 139 18.96 4.53 5.78
N ASP A 140 19.01 5.28 6.88
CA ASP A 140 18.75 6.72 6.85
C ASP A 140 19.74 7.43 5.90
N ALA A 141 19.20 8.33 5.06
CA ALA A 141 19.95 9.09 4.05
C ALA A 141 20.71 8.24 3.01
N ALA A 142 20.26 7.00 2.76
CA ALA A 142 20.80 6.14 1.71
C ALA A 142 19.72 5.77 0.68
N ALA A 143 20.05 5.88 -0.62
CA ALA A 143 19.16 5.47 -1.69
C ALA A 143 19.14 3.93 -1.84
N THR A 144 18.01 3.31 -1.51
CA THR A 144 17.85 1.86 -1.46
C THR A 144 16.93 1.37 -2.57
N PRO A 145 17.32 0.34 -3.34
CA PRO A 145 16.44 -0.24 -4.34
C PRO A 145 15.22 -0.89 -3.70
N MET A 146 14.05 -0.61 -4.26
CA MET A 146 12.79 -1.25 -3.85
C MET A 146 12.55 -2.52 -4.67
N LEU A 147 12.07 -3.58 -4.00
CA LEU A 147 11.80 -4.88 -4.61
C LEU A 147 10.34 -5.28 -4.41
N SER A 148 9.78 -6.05 -5.35
CA SER A 148 8.43 -6.59 -5.23
C SER A 148 8.29 -7.48 -3.98
N VAL A 149 7.21 -7.26 -3.25
CA VAL A 149 6.83 -8.07 -2.08
C VAL A 149 6.47 -9.51 -2.47
N VAL A 150 6.03 -9.74 -3.71
CA VAL A 150 5.57 -11.07 -4.16
C VAL A 150 6.74 -11.97 -4.56
N ASN A 151 7.77 -11.42 -5.21
CA ASN A 151 8.82 -12.22 -5.83
C ASN A 151 10.23 -11.64 -5.74
N ALA A 152 10.44 -10.57 -4.96
CA ALA A 152 11.71 -9.88 -4.77
C ALA A 152 12.37 -9.38 -6.08
N GLN A 153 11.57 -9.09 -7.11
CA GLN A 153 12.06 -8.55 -8.38
C GLN A 153 12.12 -7.02 -8.38
N GLY A 154 13.07 -6.47 -9.13
CA GLY A 154 13.16 -5.03 -9.37
C GLY A 154 12.22 -4.54 -10.47
N LEU A 155 12.08 -3.22 -10.58
CA LEU A 155 11.22 -2.55 -11.58
C LEU A 155 11.47 -3.06 -13.01
N GLY A 156 12.73 -3.17 -13.39
CA GLY A 156 13.15 -3.61 -14.72
C GLY A 156 12.86 -5.07 -15.05
N ASP A 157 12.44 -5.88 -14.07
CA ASP A 157 12.08 -7.28 -14.26
C ASP A 157 10.55 -7.42 -14.36
N PHE A 158 9.81 -6.99 -13.33
CA PHE A 158 8.35 -7.18 -13.30
C PHE A 158 7.62 -6.23 -14.28
N ALA A 159 8.16 -5.03 -14.50
CA ALA A 159 7.57 -4.02 -15.37
C ALA A 159 8.28 -3.88 -16.73
N PHE A 160 9.14 -4.84 -17.11
CA PHE A 160 9.83 -4.80 -18.40
C PHE A 160 8.85 -4.61 -19.56
N ASN A 161 9.15 -3.72 -20.51
CA ASN A 161 8.32 -3.46 -21.69
C ASN A 161 6.88 -3.04 -21.31
N SER A 162 6.79 -2.14 -20.32
CA SER A 162 5.55 -1.51 -19.89
C SER A 162 5.80 -0.01 -19.67
N THR A 163 4.73 0.74 -19.41
CA THR A 163 4.82 2.16 -19.05
C THR A 163 4.43 2.33 -17.60
N LEU A 164 5.28 2.98 -16.81
CA LEU A 164 5.00 3.41 -15.45
C LEU A 164 3.95 4.52 -15.48
N GLN A 165 2.85 4.33 -14.75
CA GLN A 165 1.68 5.21 -14.71
C GLN A 165 1.54 5.95 -13.38
N SER A 166 1.87 5.31 -12.26
CA SER A 166 1.88 5.97 -10.95
C SER A 166 2.83 5.30 -9.97
N ILE A 167 3.31 6.09 -9.00
CA ILE A 167 4.06 5.64 -7.82
C ILE A 167 3.43 6.31 -6.60
N HIS A 168 2.96 5.50 -5.65
CA HIS A 168 2.47 5.99 -4.35
C HIS A 168 3.32 5.40 -3.24
N VAL A 169 3.97 6.24 -2.45
CA VAL A 169 4.95 5.82 -1.43
C VAL A 169 4.45 6.15 -0.02
N GLN A 170 4.61 5.19 0.87
CA GLN A 170 4.42 5.32 2.31
C GLN A 170 5.67 4.79 3.03
N ALA A 171 6.42 5.69 3.65
CA ALA A 171 7.43 5.34 4.64
C ALA A 171 6.77 5.11 6.00
N GLU A 172 7.48 4.47 6.93
CA GLU A 172 7.01 4.23 8.29
C GLU A 172 6.69 5.51 9.08
N ASP A 173 6.05 5.35 10.24
CA ASP A 173 5.61 6.48 11.06
C ASP A 173 6.77 7.37 11.52
N GLY A 174 6.71 8.65 11.16
CA GLY A 174 7.75 9.63 11.49
C GLY A 174 8.90 9.70 10.48
N ALA A 175 8.98 8.76 9.53
CA ALA A 175 9.97 8.79 8.47
C ALA A 175 9.63 9.82 7.38
N THR A 176 10.67 10.36 6.75
CA THR A 176 10.57 11.32 5.64
C THR A 176 11.17 10.71 4.39
N VAL A 177 10.48 10.87 3.27
CA VAL A 177 11.01 10.49 1.94
C VAL A 177 11.54 11.76 1.30
N ASP A 178 12.84 11.82 1.02
CA ASP A 178 13.44 12.96 0.34
C ASP A 178 13.17 12.90 -1.17
N SER A 179 13.55 11.79 -1.80
CA SER A 179 13.32 11.57 -3.21
C SER A 179 13.10 10.10 -3.57
N VAL A 180 12.43 9.89 -4.69
CA VAL A 180 12.22 8.60 -5.32
C VAL A 180 12.77 8.69 -6.74
N GLU A 181 13.67 7.78 -7.07
CA GLU A 181 14.40 7.81 -8.33
C GLU A 181 14.10 6.58 -9.18
N VAL A 182 13.87 6.82 -10.48
CA VAL A 182 13.85 5.76 -11.49
C VAL A 182 15.16 5.84 -12.25
N ILE A 183 15.93 4.76 -12.20
CA ILE A 183 17.26 4.66 -12.82
C ILE A 183 17.21 3.67 -13.97
N SER A 184 17.81 4.04 -15.11
CA SER A 184 17.93 3.16 -16.27
C SER A 184 19.01 2.09 -16.05
N ASN A 185 19.06 1.11 -16.96
CA ASN A 185 20.10 0.08 -17.00
C ASN A 185 21.52 0.64 -17.17
N ASP A 186 21.66 1.84 -17.76
CA ASP A 186 22.95 2.49 -17.99
C ASP A 186 23.42 3.28 -16.74
N GLY A 187 22.64 3.26 -15.65
CA GLY A 187 22.93 3.97 -14.40
C GLY A 187 22.50 5.44 -14.39
N GLY A 188 21.83 5.91 -15.45
CA GLY A 188 21.31 7.27 -15.53
C GLY A 188 19.97 7.42 -14.80
N VAL A 189 19.80 8.51 -14.04
CA VAL A 189 18.52 8.84 -13.43
C VAL A 189 17.57 9.35 -14.52
N VAL A 190 16.49 8.60 -14.75
CA VAL A 190 15.44 8.91 -15.73
C VAL A 190 14.44 9.89 -15.16
N MET A 191 14.17 9.78 -13.85
CA MET A 191 13.18 10.61 -13.16
C MET A 191 13.52 10.68 -11.67
N THR A 192 13.40 11.88 -11.10
CA THR A 192 13.47 12.12 -9.66
C THR A 192 12.15 12.75 -9.22
N LEU A 193 11.52 12.18 -8.22
CA LEU A 193 10.27 12.67 -7.61
C LEU A 193 10.56 13.01 -6.14
N PHE A 194 10.33 14.25 -5.74
CA PHE A 194 10.52 14.64 -4.34
C PHE A 194 9.34 14.20 -3.49
N GLY A 195 9.65 13.58 -2.35
CA GLY A 195 8.66 13.20 -1.35
C GLY A 195 8.50 14.27 -0.27
N GLY A 196 8.04 13.84 0.90
CA GLY A 196 8.02 14.65 2.10
C GLY A 196 7.68 13.82 3.33
N THR A 197 7.17 14.50 4.35
CA THR A 197 6.74 13.88 5.61
C THR A 197 5.22 13.72 5.61
N ARG A 198 4.74 12.56 6.06
CA ARG A 198 3.29 12.36 6.31
C ARG A 198 2.86 13.22 7.48
N GLY A 199 1.62 13.69 7.44
CA GLY A 199 0.98 14.28 8.61
C GLY A 199 0.95 13.27 9.76
N ASN A 200 1.18 13.73 10.98
CA ASN A 200 1.18 12.90 12.19
C ASN A 200 0.19 13.43 13.25
N THR A 201 -0.70 14.34 12.86
CA THR A 201 -1.68 14.98 13.74
C THR A 201 -3.10 14.81 13.19
N LEU A 202 -4.08 14.80 14.09
CA LEU A 202 -5.49 14.80 13.73
C LEU A 202 -5.81 16.04 12.89
N GLY A 203 -6.43 15.82 11.72
CA GLY A 203 -6.78 16.88 10.78
C GLY A 203 -5.70 17.23 9.74
N ALA A 204 -4.54 16.58 9.78
CA ALA A 204 -3.60 16.69 8.67
C ALA A 204 -4.20 16.10 7.38
N VAL A 205 -3.86 16.70 6.24
CA VAL A 205 -4.49 16.40 4.94
C VAL A 205 -3.75 15.29 4.17
N SER A 206 -2.49 15.01 4.51
CA SER A 206 -1.64 13.98 3.88
C SER A 206 -1.16 12.94 4.90
N LEU A 207 -2.09 12.12 5.40
CA LEU A 207 -1.81 11.07 6.40
C LEU A 207 -1.36 9.74 5.77
N GLU A 208 -1.67 9.55 4.48
CA GLU A 208 -1.49 8.28 3.79
C GLU A 208 -0.15 8.17 3.09
N TYR A 209 0.26 9.20 2.36
CA TYR A 209 1.39 9.13 1.44
C TYR A 209 2.47 10.15 1.78
N ASN A 210 3.73 9.71 1.70
CA ASN A 210 4.89 10.60 1.63
C ASN A 210 5.04 11.16 0.20
N LEU A 211 4.62 10.39 -0.81
CA LEU A 211 4.60 10.79 -2.21
C LEU A 211 3.41 10.13 -2.92
N MET A 212 2.64 10.91 -3.67
CA MET A 212 1.61 10.42 -4.58
C MET A 212 1.84 11.04 -5.96
N ALA A 213 2.39 10.27 -6.88
CA ALA A 213 2.66 10.70 -8.25
C ALA A 213 1.82 9.89 -9.24
N ASP A 214 0.81 10.54 -9.81
CA ASP A 214 -0.09 9.97 -10.83
C ASP A 214 0.20 10.54 -12.22
N ASN A 215 -0.33 9.87 -13.26
CA ASN A 215 -0.23 10.27 -14.66
C ASN A 215 1.22 10.34 -15.18
N LEU A 216 2.07 9.45 -14.67
CA LEU A 216 3.40 9.23 -15.20
C LEU A 216 3.30 8.53 -16.57
N SER A 217 4.33 8.70 -17.39
CA SER A 217 4.42 8.07 -18.71
C SER A 217 5.86 7.64 -19.01
N VAL A 218 6.52 7.02 -18.04
CA VAL A 218 7.92 6.60 -18.18
C VAL A 218 7.97 5.18 -18.77
N PRO A 219 8.55 4.97 -19.96
CA PRO A 219 8.74 3.63 -20.51
C PRO A 219 9.79 2.87 -19.69
N ILE A 220 9.46 1.65 -19.26
CA ILE A 220 10.33 0.84 -18.42
C ILE A 220 11.10 -0.17 -19.27
N GLY A 221 12.42 0.01 -19.32
CA GLY A 221 13.36 -0.91 -19.94
C GLY A 221 13.78 -2.03 -19.00
N LYS A 222 14.49 -3.02 -19.55
CA LYS A 222 15.06 -4.11 -18.75
C LYS A 222 16.15 -3.54 -17.84
N GLY A 223 16.25 -4.02 -16.60
CA GLY A 223 17.28 -3.58 -15.65
C GLY A 223 17.05 -2.18 -15.05
N PHE A 224 15.88 -1.59 -15.24
CA PHE A 224 15.50 -0.36 -14.54
C PHE A 224 15.36 -0.63 -13.03
N ILE A 225 15.68 0.38 -12.23
CA ILE A 225 15.65 0.31 -10.76
C ILE A 225 14.78 1.44 -10.24
N LEU A 226 13.91 1.12 -9.28
CA LEU A 226 13.23 2.11 -8.45
C LEU A 226 13.97 2.21 -7.13
N ARG A 227 14.31 3.42 -6.70
CA ARG A 227 14.99 3.68 -5.42
C ARG A 227 14.24 4.72 -4.60
N VAL A 228 14.37 4.60 -3.29
CA VAL A 228 13.83 5.51 -2.27
C VAL A 228 14.89 5.84 -1.24
#